data_AF-A0A3S0A6W3-F1
#
_entry.id   AF-A0A3S0A6W3-F1
#
_cell.length_a   1.000
_cell.length_b   1.000
_cell.length_c   1.000
_cell.angle_alpha   90.00
_cell.angle_beta   90.00
_cell.angle_gamma   90.00
#
_symmetry.space_group_name_H-M   'P 1'
#
loop_
_entity.id
_entity.type
_entity.pdbx_description
1 polymer ?
#
loop_
_entity_poly.entity_id
_entity_poly.type
_entity_poly.pdbx_seq_one_letter_code
_entity_poly.pdbx_strand_id
1 'polypeptide(L)'
;MKRKRGWSLLLYGLCMILMTTAVYVPGQWTKKAYAYADPSSMTDQDFFGVWDAGSGTWTTTGKLNYVAYSGLAAVQNDVKAGNYAQAKADLLTYYKARTGHNGIAIGPANALAGDLAADNILTAYEDTPITTFTVTTGTYQTVSVDVASAVSSVLTDGNKTLALFLLARDKENSYAVFNSKEAATNKPMLELTIDGVAQPPIAPIRDTYTRAGSPYGGTNFGSDTSFYVQDGGAPYDETSMRPYLAFDLSAYKGTLNSATLKLYGKKGTGTGTKEIVVYKTAQTGWSETGLTWNNQVSSTFSWNGVAGGPDWNQPSTGAHNEYSWLVARNQFLGPVIRQYIVTGNEQYAGNTIRLMLDFIADKQASYPRSLDVSFRAYVWPRIYAYLLGSTSFDANANVAILKHLWQTADWLAYDPSGFSGYNWAVSETKGLYSVSVYFPEFSDATGWKSLAKTRMDDLMATLISLDGGYSEGSTNYTYVTMQGLQDFTALAQNNGDTLSATFMNGLLKLSRFIMDATLPNGYNPVYGDGPYFDLRGGLLTSGNALNDPALQYFGSGGTSGSVPSYTSSYYPDNKSVTMRSGWTADDKFMYFTNRGGPHG
;
A
#
# COMPACT_ATOMS: atom_id res chain seq x y z
N MET A 1 -21.62 -62.59 -50.57
CA MET A 1 -22.96 -61.96 -50.41
C MET A 1 -23.10 -61.50 -48.94
N LYS A 2 -23.29 -60.19 -48.72
CA LYS A 2 -23.79 -59.47 -47.53
C LYS A 2 -23.56 -59.99 -46.07
N ARG A 3 -23.02 -59.05 -45.27
CA ARG A 3 -23.42 -58.58 -43.91
C ARG A 3 -22.85 -59.20 -42.61
N LYS A 4 -22.03 -58.34 -41.95
CA LYS A 4 -22.11 -57.75 -40.59
C LYS A 4 -21.85 -58.60 -39.30
N ARG A 5 -20.78 -58.11 -38.63
CA ARG A 5 -20.59 -57.72 -37.20
C ARG A 5 -20.25 -58.81 -36.16
N GLY A 6 -19.11 -58.58 -35.48
CA GLY A 6 -18.78 -59.02 -34.13
C GLY A 6 -17.43 -58.46 -33.70
N TRP A 7 -17.42 -57.60 -32.68
CA TRP A 7 -16.24 -56.92 -32.12
C TRP A 7 -15.37 -57.85 -31.26
N SER A 8 -14.06 -57.59 -31.19
CA SER A 8 -13.18 -57.93 -30.05
C SER A 8 -11.88 -57.11 -30.17
N LEU A 9 -11.67 -56.16 -29.26
CA LEU A 9 -10.42 -55.42 -29.12
C LEU A 9 -9.98 -55.52 -27.66
N LEU A 10 -8.83 -56.17 -27.47
CA LEU A 10 -8.11 -56.38 -26.22
C LEU A 10 -7.17 -55.20 -25.95
N LEU A 11 -7.03 -54.89 -24.66
CA LEU A 11 -6.17 -53.91 -24.00
C LEU A 11 -4.70 -53.91 -24.49
N TYR A 12 -4.04 -52.74 -24.52
CA TYR A 12 -3.05 -52.29 -23.52
C TYR A 12 -2.44 -50.91 -23.87
N GLY A 13 -2.42 -50.01 -22.87
CA GLY A 13 -1.31 -49.12 -22.56
C GLY A 13 -1.12 -47.81 -23.33
N LEU A 14 -1.66 -46.69 -22.80
CA LEU A 14 -1.07 -45.37 -22.99
C LEU A 14 -1.35 -44.48 -21.78
N CYS A 15 -0.27 -44.02 -21.14
CA CYS A 15 -0.25 -43.01 -20.08
C CYS A 15 -1.00 -41.75 -20.52
N MET A 16 -2.04 -41.35 -19.77
CA MET A 16 -2.58 -40.00 -19.83
C MET A 16 -2.14 -39.21 -18.61
N ILE A 17 -1.32 -38.20 -18.87
CA ILE A 17 -1.09 -37.06 -18.00
C ILE A 17 -2.44 -36.34 -17.85
N LEU A 18 -3.05 -36.43 -16.68
CA LEU A 18 -4.23 -35.64 -16.34
C LEU A 18 -3.79 -34.21 -16.02
N MET A 19 -3.69 -33.37 -17.05
CA MET A 19 -3.81 -31.92 -16.85
C MET A 19 -5.27 -31.64 -16.51
N THR A 20 -5.54 -31.34 -15.24
CA THR A 20 -6.83 -30.78 -14.83
C THR A 20 -6.88 -29.33 -15.29
N THR A 21 -7.49 -29.08 -16.44
CA THR A 21 -7.92 -27.74 -16.82
C THR A 21 -9.08 -27.33 -15.92
N ALA A 22 -8.77 -26.66 -14.82
CA ALA A 22 -9.76 -25.93 -14.06
C ALA A 22 -10.32 -24.81 -14.95
N VAL A 23 -11.59 -24.94 -15.34
CA VAL A 23 -12.33 -23.85 -15.99
C VAL A 23 -12.46 -22.72 -14.97
N TYR A 24 -11.78 -21.61 -15.22
CA TYR A 24 -11.96 -20.37 -14.47
C TYR A 24 -13.36 -19.84 -14.75
N VAL A 25 -14.21 -19.82 -13.71
CA VAL A 25 -15.49 -19.12 -13.74
C VAL A 25 -15.31 -17.87 -12.87
N PRO A 26 -15.38 -16.65 -13.44
CA PRO A 26 -15.30 -15.42 -12.67
C PRO A 26 -16.38 -15.40 -11.58
N GLY A 27 -15.99 -15.11 -10.34
CA GLY A 27 -16.94 -14.86 -9.25
C GLY A 27 -17.45 -16.06 -8.45
N GLN A 28 -16.96 -17.28 -8.69
CA GLN A 28 -17.15 -18.41 -7.75
C GLN A 28 -15.82 -19.00 -7.31
N TRP A 29 -15.16 -18.24 -6.46
CA TRP A 29 -13.98 -18.68 -5.76
C TRP A 29 -14.41 -19.73 -4.73
N THR A 30 -13.94 -20.97 -4.88
CA THR A 30 -14.18 -22.06 -3.90
C THR A 30 -13.13 -22.02 -2.79
N LYS A 31 -13.49 -22.49 -1.58
CA LYS A 31 -12.62 -22.55 -0.39
C LYS A 31 -11.48 -23.54 -0.66
N LYS A 32 -10.38 -23.08 -1.27
CA LYS A 32 -9.19 -23.90 -1.49
C LYS A 32 -8.38 -23.91 -0.19
N ALA A 33 -8.27 -25.07 0.45
CA ALA A 33 -7.22 -25.28 1.44
C ALA A 33 -5.89 -25.23 0.69
N TYR A 34 -5.03 -24.27 1.02
CA TYR A 34 -3.71 -24.17 0.44
C TYR A 34 -2.74 -24.90 1.36
N ALA A 35 -2.11 -25.97 0.85
CA ALA A 35 -0.93 -26.54 1.48
C ALA A 35 0.27 -25.76 0.95
N TYR A 36 0.92 -24.99 1.82
CA TYR A 36 2.05 -24.16 1.42
C TYR A 36 3.37 -24.90 1.62
N ALA A 37 4.34 -24.63 0.75
CA ALA A 37 5.74 -24.93 1.01
C ALA A 37 6.37 -23.77 1.80
N ASP A 38 7.49 -24.04 2.45
CA ASP A 38 8.36 -23.01 3.04
C ASP A 38 9.47 -22.67 2.03
N PRO A 39 9.38 -21.55 1.30
CA PRO A 39 10.37 -21.18 0.29
C PRO A 39 11.58 -20.43 0.86
N SER A 40 11.68 -20.29 2.20
CA SER A 40 12.69 -19.46 2.83
C SER A 40 14.10 -19.95 2.53
N SER A 41 15.04 -19.01 2.37
CA SER A 41 16.47 -19.31 2.29
C SER A 41 17.06 -19.82 3.61
N MET A 42 16.42 -19.52 4.75
CA MET A 42 16.82 -20.01 6.07
C MET A 42 16.29 -21.43 6.32
N THR A 43 17.18 -22.34 6.70
CA THR A 43 16.81 -23.73 7.02
C THR A 43 16.03 -23.83 8.33
N ASP A 44 15.32 -24.94 8.55
CA ASP A 44 14.67 -25.21 9.83
C ASP A 44 15.69 -25.37 10.96
N GLN A 45 16.85 -25.95 10.66
CA GLN A 45 17.98 -26.12 11.59
C GLN A 45 18.54 -24.77 12.05
N ASP A 46 18.67 -23.80 11.15
CA ASP A 46 19.14 -22.45 11.51
C ASP A 46 18.09 -21.67 12.30
N PHE A 47 16.81 -21.84 11.95
CA PHE A 47 15.70 -21.15 12.61
C PHE A 47 15.40 -21.71 14.00
N PHE A 48 15.23 -23.02 14.12
CA PHE A 48 14.87 -23.68 15.37
C PHE A 48 16.08 -24.04 16.24
N GLY A 49 17.27 -24.21 15.63
CA GLY A 49 18.47 -24.72 16.28
C GLY A 49 18.66 -26.23 16.09
N VAL A 50 19.87 -26.72 16.39
CA VAL A 50 20.23 -28.14 16.35
C VAL A 50 20.74 -28.56 17.72
N TRP A 51 20.13 -29.59 18.30
CA TRP A 51 20.51 -30.14 19.60
C TRP A 51 21.34 -31.41 19.45
N ASP A 52 22.42 -31.51 20.21
CA ASP A 52 23.17 -32.74 20.37
C ASP A 52 22.85 -33.37 21.73
N ALA A 53 22.12 -34.48 21.69
CA ALA A 53 21.75 -35.24 22.88
C ALA A 53 22.95 -35.89 23.59
N GLY A 54 24.05 -36.14 22.88
CA GLY A 54 25.26 -36.73 23.45
C GLY A 54 26.02 -35.76 24.35
N SER A 55 26.18 -34.51 23.91
CA SER A 55 26.81 -33.45 24.72
C SER A 55 25.84 -32.70 25.62
N GLY A 56 24.53 -32.76 25.36
CA GLY A 56 23.53 -31.96 26.06
C GLY A 56 23.63 -30.47 25.73
N THR A 57 24.04 -30.12 24.50
CA THR A 57 24.24 -28.73 24.06
C THR A 57 23.61 -28.45 22.70
N TRP A 58 23.40 -27.17 22.40
CA TRP A 58 22.99 -26.71 21.06
C TRP A 58 24.23 -26.59 20.18
N THR A 59 24.32 -27.40 19.12
CA THR A 59 25.40 -27.29 18.12
C THR A 59 25.15 -26.13 17.16
N THR A 60 23.88 -25.83 16.91
CA THR A 60 23.43 -24.58 16.27
C THR A 60 22.42 -23.91 17.19
N THR A 61 22.68 -22.66 17.58
CA THR A 61 21.71 -21.88 18.35
C THR A 61 20.65 -21.32 17.41
N GLY A 62 19.38 -21.66 17.67
CA GLY A 62 18.24 -21.18 16.90
C GLY A 62 17.90 -19.71 17.17
N LYS A 63 16.88 -19.22 16.47
CA LYS A 63 16.39 -17.83 16.53
C LYS A 63 15.27 -17.60 17.54
N LEU A 64 14.81 -18.67 18.20
CA LEU A 64 13.75 -18.62 19.22
C LEU A 64 14.36 -18.72 20.63
N ASN A 65 13.84 -17.93 21.56
CA ASN A 65 14.27 -17.92 22.95
C ASN A 65 13.45 -18.92 23.79
N TYR A 66 13.80 -20.20 23.70
CA TYR A 66 13.13 -21.25 24.49
C TYR A 66 13.24 -21.08 26.01
N VAL A 67 14.24 -20.34 26.50
CA VAL A 67 14.48 -20.13 27.94
C VAL A 67 13.51 -19.08 28.50
N ALA A 68 13.33 -17.96 27.80
CA ALA A 68 12.46 -16.89 28.26
C ALA A 68 10.96 -17.20 28.06
N TYR A 69 10.63 -18.09 27.11
CA TYR A 69 9.24 -18.38 26.73
C TYR A 69 8.91 -19.85 26.95
N SER A 70 8.46 -20.17 28.17
CA SER A 70 8.07 -21.54 28.57
C SER A 70 6.93 -22.13 27.71
N GLY A 71 6.09 -21.29 27.10
CA GLY A 71 5.06 -21.74 26.16
C GLY A 71 5.62 -22.41 24.89
N LEU A 72 6.92 -22.25 24.60
CA LEU A 72 7.61 -22.93 23.50
C LEU A 72 8.18 -24.31 23.89
N ALA A 73 7.87 -24.84 25.08
CA ALA A 73 8.43 -26.11 25.55
C ALA A 73 8.15 -27.29 24.60
N ALA A 74 6.96 -27.34 24.01
CA ALA A 74 6.59 -28.40 23.05
C ALA A 74 7.47 -28.31 21.78
N VAL A 75 7.59 -27.10 21.21
CA VAL A 75 8.50 -26.80 20.09
C VAL A 75 9.93 -27.20 20.41
N GLN A 76 10.43 -26.83 21.59
CA GLN A 76 11.80 -27.17 21.99
C GLN A 76 12.02 -28.68 22.06
N ASN A 77 11.07 -29.44 22.59
CA ASN A 77 11.16 -30.89 22.71
C ASN A 77 11.22 -31.57 21.33
N ASP A 78 10.40 -31.13 20.38
CA ASP A 78 10.41 -31.64 19.01
C ASP A 78 11.74 -31.35 18.31
N VAL A 79 12.27 -30.13 18.48
CA VAL A 79 13.57 -29.73 17.91
C VAL A 79 14.69 -30.59 18.50
N LYS A 80 14.68 -30.85 19.81
CA LYS A 80 15.66 -31.74 20.47
C LYS A 80 15.57 -33.19 19.99
N ALA A 81 14.40 -33.62 19.53
CA ALA A 81 14.19 -34.92 18.90
C ALA A 81 14.50 -34.93 17.38
N GLY A 82 14.86 -33.78 16.79
CA GLY A 82 15.09 -33.64 15.35
C GLY A 82 13.82 -33.60 14.51
N ASN A 83 12.64 -33.47 15.11
CA ASN A 83 11.35 -33.48 14.44
C ASN A 83 10.87 -32.06 14.09
N TYR A 84 11.51 -31.43 13.09
CA TYR A 84 11.17 -30.07 12.69
C TYR A 84 9.73 -29.92 12.16
N ALA A 85 9.18 -30.95 11.51
CA ALA A 85 7.82 -30.91 10.99
C ALA A 85 6.78 -30.71 12.13
N GLN A 86 6.93 -31.45 13.23
CA GLN A 86 6.08 -31.26 14.41
C GLN A 86 6.37 -29.91 15.10
N ALA A 87 7.65 -29.52 15.18
CA ALA A 87 8.01 -28.22 15.74
C ALA A 87 7.33 -27.04 15.02
N LYS A 88 7.16 -27.11 13.68
CA LYS A 88 6.38 -26.09 12.93
C LYS A 88 4.91 -26.06 13.35
N ALA A 89 4.29 -27.23 13.51
CA ALA A 89 2.89 -27.35 13.90
C ALA A 89 2.64 -26.84 15.34
N ASP A 90 3.54 -27.18 16.25
CA ASP A 90 3.49 -26.74 17.65
C ASP A 90 3.77 -25.24 17.77
N LEU A 91 4.65 -24.68 16.92
CA LEU A 91 4.90 -23.24 16.88
C LEU A 91 3.67 -22.47 16.40
N LEU A 92 2.96 -22.97 15.37
CA LEU A 92 1.70 -22.36 14.94
C LEU A 92 0.65 -22.43 16.05
N THR A 93 0.55 -23.56 16.75
CA THR A 93 -0.36 -23.74 17.88
C THR A 93 -0.07 -22.73 18.98
N TYR A 94 1.21 -22.53 19.32
CA TYR A 94 1.65 -21.51 20.27
C TYR A 94 1.19 -20.11 19.84
N TYR A 95 1.51 -19.68 18.61
CA TYR A 95 1.15 -18.33 18.16
C TYR A 95 -0.36 -18.10 18.07
N LYS A 96 -1.16 -19.12 17.71
CA LYS A 96 -2.63 -19.04 17.73
C LYS A 96 -3.21 -18.87 19.14
N ALA A 97 -2.53 -19.41 20.16
CA ALA A 97 -2.96 -19.35 21.55
C ALA A 97 -2.37 -18.16 22.33
N ARG A 98 -1.30 -17.53 21.83
CA ARG A 98 -0.62 -16.45 22.55
C ARG A 98 -1.51 -15.22 22.70
N THR A 99 -1.27 -14.45 23.76
CA THR A 99 -1.97 -13.19 24.06
C THR A 99 -0.96 -12.11 24.47
N GLY A 100 -1.40 -10.85 24.57
CA GLY A 100 -0.59 -9.77 25.14
C GLY A 100 0.35 -9.02 24.17
N HIS A 101 0.34 -9.36 22.89
CA HIS A 101 1.15 -8.70 21.87
C HIS A 101 0.26 -8.21 20.73
N ASN A 102 0.14 -6.89 20.62
CA ASN A 102 -0.79 -6.27 19.68
C ASN A 102 0.00 -5.50 18.62
N GLY A 103 -0.23 -5.86 17.37
CA GLY A 103 0.17 -5.02 16.24
C GLY A 103 -0.70 -3.76 16.18
N ILE A 104 -0.31 -2.80 15.35
CA ILE A 104 -1.21 -1.69 15.03
C ILE A 104 -2.34 -2.19 14.13
N ALA A 105 -3.58 -1.88 14.49
CA ALA A 105 -4.75 -2.26 13.71
C ALA A 105 -4.63 -1.81 12.26
N ILE A 106 -5.00 -2.66 11.31
CA ILE A 106 -5.07 -2.25 9.90
C ILE A 106 -6.30 -1.36 9.74
N GLY A 107 -6.07 -0.15 9.21
CA GLY A 107 -7.11 0.85 9.02
C GLY A 107 -8.22 0.38 8.06
N PRO A 108 -9.30 1.17 7.92
CA PRO A 108 -10.28 0.93 6.88
C PRO A 108 -9.58 0.96 5.51
N ALA A 109 -10.01 0.10 4.61
CA ALA A 109 -9.45 0.02 3.28
C ALA A 109 -10.56 0.02 2.23
N ASN A 110 -10.25 0.57 1.07
CA ASN A 110 -11.10 0.49 -0.11
C ASN A 110 -11.30 -0.99 -0.48
N ALA A 111 -12.55 -1.45 -0.48
CA ALA A 111 -12.86 -2.86 -0.73
C ALA A 111 -12.43 -3.30 -2.14
N LEU A 112 -12.66 -2.44 -3.13
CA LEU A 112 -12.23 -2.68 -4.50
C LEU A 112 -10.70 -2.76 -4.60
N ALA A 113 -9.94 -1.95 -3.85
CA ALA A 113 -8.49 -2.10 -3.81
C ALA A 113 -8.05 -3.47 -3.24
N GLY A 114 -8.78 -4.01 -2.26
CA GLY A 114 -8.57 -5.35 -1.73
C GLY A 114 -8.86 -6.45 -2.75
N ASP A 115 -9.96 -6.31 -3.50
CA ASP A 115 -10.33 -7.26 -4.57
C ASP A 115 -9.30 -7.26 -5.70
N LEU A 116 -8.89 -6.07 -6.16
CA LEU A 116 -7.92 -5.92 -7.24
C LEU A 116 -6.55 -6.49 -6.84
N ALA A 117 -6.09 -6.21 -5.62
CA ALA A 117 -4.84 -6.79 -5.13
C ALA A 117 -4.92 -8.32 -4.95
N ALA A 118 -6.09 -8.86 -4.58
CA ALA A 118 -6.31 -10.32 -4.55
C ALA A 118 -6.23 -10.95 -5.94
N ASP A 119 -6.60 -10.21 -6.99
CA ASP A 119 -6.48 -10.58 -8.40
C ASP A 119 -5.08 -10.27 -8.99
N ASN A 120 -4.08 -9.94 -8.16
CA ASN A 120 -2.73 -9.51 -8.58
C ASN A 120 -2.70 -8.24 -9.47
N ILE A 121 -3.68 -7.36 -9.31
CA ILE A 121 -3.67 -6.01 -9.88
C ILE A 121 -3.10 -5.09 -8.80
N LEU A 122 -1.81 -4.82 -8.90
CA LEU A 122 -1.04 -4.15 -7.87
C LEU A 122 -0.97 -2.66 -8.15
N THR A 123 -1.36 -1.87 -7.15
CA THR A 123 -1.28 -0.41 -7.19
C THR A 123 -0.30 0.06 -6.11
N ALA A 124 0.73 0.81 -6.55
CA ALA A 124 1.87 1.15 -5.71
C ALA A 124 1.76 2.54 -5.06
N TYR A 125 1.21 3.52 -5.80
CA TYR A 125 1.27 4.93 -5.43
C TYR A 125 0.23 5.78 -6.16
N GLU A 126 -0.43 6.73 -5.49
CA GLU A 126 -1.25 7.82 -6.07
C GLU A 126 -2.45 7.47 -6.98
N ASP A 127 -2.54 6.25 -7.49
CA ASP A 127 -3.69 5.72 -8.21
C ASP A 127 -4.68 5.13 -7.21
N THR A 128 -5.95 5.50 -7.34
CA THR A 128 -7.02 5.06 -6.43
C THR A 128 -8.14 4.42 -7.25
N PRO A 129 -8.47 3.13 -7.06
CA PRO A 129 -9.60 2.52 -7.73
C PRO A 129 -10.91 3.09 -7.17
N ILE A 130 -11.80 3.53 -8.07
CA ILE A 130 -13.02 4.25 -7.75
C ILE A 130 -14.23 3.34 -7.82
N THR A 131 -14.39 2.65 -8.95
CA THR A 131 -15.48 1.72 -9.22
C THR A 131 -15.12 0.80 -10.36
N THR A 132 -15.94 -0.21 -10.61
CA THR A 132 -15.94 -0.99 -11.86
C THR A 132 -17.23 -0.82 -12.64
N PHE A 133 -17.19 -1.14 -13.92
CA PHE A 133 -18.38 -1.32 -14.77
C PHE A 133 -18.09 -2.33 -15.87
N THR A 134 -19.13 -2.96 -16.41
CA THR A 134 -18.98 -4.03 -17.42
C THR A 134 -19.59 -3.63 -18.75
N VAL A 135 -18.85 -3.89 -19.84
CA VAL A 135 -19.35 -3.74 -21.21
C VAL A 135 -19.58 -5.13 -21.82
N THR A 136 -20.85 -5.43 -22.14
CA THR A 136 -21.27 -6.76 -22.57
C THR A 136 -21.74 -6.83 -24.02
N THR A 137 -22.26 -5.73 -24.58
CA THR A 137 -22.93 -5.71 -25.89
C THR A 137 -21.98 -5.32 -27.03
N GLY A 138 -22.19 -5.89 -28.21
CA GLY A 138 -21.51 -5.47 -29.45
C GLY A 138 -22.09 -4.21 -30.11
N THR A 139 -23.08 -3.58 -29.46
CA THR A 139 -23.81 -2.40 -29.95
C THR A 139 -23.47 -1.20 -29.10
N TYR A 140 -23.27 -0.04 -29.74
CA TYR A 140 -23.00 1.21 -29.03
C TYR A 140 -24.15 1.59 -28.10
N GLN A 141 -23.79 1.95 -26.87
CA GLN A 141 -24.71 2.41 -25.83
C GLN A 141 -23.99 3.34 -24.85
N THR A 142 -24.78 4.16 -24.15
CA THR A 142 -24.26 4.98 -23.06
C THR A 142 -24.11 4.13 -21.80
N VAL A 143 -22.91 4.12 -21.24
CA VAL A 143 -22.60 3.61 -19.91
C VAL A 143 -22.53 4.78 -18.94
N SER A 144 -23.16 4.62 -17.77
CA SER A 144 -23.13 5.60 -16.68
C SER A 144 -22.35 5.01 -15.52
N VAL A 145 -21.29 5.71 -15.09
CA VAL A 145 -20.35 5.21 -14.09
C VAL A 145 -20.30 6.19 -12.92
N ASP A 146 -20.54 5.70 -11.70
CA ASP A 146 -20.46 6.53 -10.50
C ASP A 146 -18.99 6.87 -10.18
N VAL A 147 -18.69 8.16 -10.13
CA VAL A 147 -17.36 8.68 -9.82
C VAL A 147 -17.42 9.72 -8.68
N ALA A 148 -18.48 9.70 -7.87
CA ALA A 148 -18.73 10.67 -6.80
C ALA A 148 -17.58 10.73 -5.78
N SER A 149 -17.00 9.59 -5.41
CA SER A 149 -15.86 9.56 -4.48
C SER A 149 -14.62 10.25 -5.05
N ALA A 150 -14.35 10.09 -6.34
CA ALA A 150 -13.25 10.76 -7.02
C ALA A 150 -13.48 12.28 -7.08
N VAL A 151 -14.67 12.70 -7.52
CA VAL A 151 -15.05 14.12 -7.60
C VAL A 151 -15.03 14.78 -6.23
N SER A 152 -15.59 14.13 -5.21
CA SER A 152 -15.60 14.63 -3.84
C SER A 152 -14.19 14.92 -3.33
N SER A 153 -13.25 14.00 -3.56
CA SER A 153 -11.84 14.23 -3.19
C SER A 153 -11.22 15.43 -3.92
N VAL A 154 -11.46 15.56 -5.23
CA VAL A 154 -10.90 16.68 -6.02
C VAL A 154 -11.52 18.02 -5.62
N LEU A 155 -12.81 18.05 -5.26
CA LEU A 155 -13.47 19.27 -4.76
C LEU A 155 -12.91 19.75 -3.42
N THR A 156 -12.20 18.91 -2.67
CA THR A 156 -11.47 19.29 -1.45
C THR A 156 -9.97 19.55 -1.68
N ASP A 157 -9.42 19.12 -2.81
CA ASP A 157 -7.98 19.22 -3.11
C ASP A 157 -7.57 20.62 -3.59
N GLY A 158 -6.31 21.02 -3.41
CA GLY A 158 -5.81 22.29 -3.95
C GLY A 158 -5.87 22.35 -5.48
N ASN A 159 -5.61 21.22 -6.14
CA ASN A 159 -5.76 21.06 -7.58
C ASN A 159 -7.17 20.52 -7.91
N LYS A 160 -7.95 21.31 -8.65
CA LYS A 160 -9.34 20.98 -9.02
C LYS A 160 -9.45 20.21 -10.35
N THR A 161 -8.37 19.63 -10.84
CA THR A 161 -8.38 18.77 -12.03
C THR A 161 -8.67 17.33 -11.66
N LEU A 162 -9.82 16.80 -12.08
CA LEU A 162 -10.09 15.36 -12.00
C LEU A 162 -9.37 14.65 -13.15
N ALA A 163 -8.42 13.76 -12.86
CA ALA A 163 -7.80 12.88 -13.84
C ALA A 163 -8.19 11.42 -13.57
N LEU A 164 -8.66 10.74 -14.60
CA LEU A 164 -9.08 9.34 -14.57
C LEU A 164 -8.32 8.52 -15.62
N PHE A 165 -8.08 7.26 -15.33
CA PHE A 165 -7.76 6.27 -16.37
C PHE A 165 -8.59 5.01 -16.22
N LEU A 166 -8.72 4.27 -17.33
CA LEU A 166 -9.48 3.02 -17.38
C LEU A 166 -8.53 1.84 -17.58
N LEU A 167 -8.72 0.78 -16.78
CA LEU A 167 -7.95 -0.46 -16.85
C LEU A 167 -8.92 -1.63 -17.05
N ALA A 168 -8.64 -2.53 -18.00
CA ALA A 168 -9.36 -3.81 -18.02
C ALA A 168 -8.94 -4.66 -16.81
N ARG A 169 -9.91 -5.19 -16.05
CA ARG A 169 -9.61 -6.06 -14.90
C ARG A 169 -9.06 -7.41 -15.36
N ASP A 170 -9.72 -8.00 -16.35
CA ASP A 170 -9.40 -9.31 -16.89
C ASP A 170 -8.67 -9.23 -18.23
N LYS A 171 -7.70 -10.14 -18.41
CA LYS A 171 -6.85 -10.29 -19.61
C LYS A 171 -7.47 -11.20 -20.68
N GLU A 172 -8.78 -11.12 -20.85
CA GLU A 172 -9.51 -11.81 -21.92
C GLU A 172 -9.24 -11.15 -23.30
N ASN A 173 -9.43 -11.92 -24.37
CA ASN A 173 -9.17 -11.47 -25.75
C ASN A 173 -10.28 -10.57 -26.34
N SER A 174 -11.06 -9.90 -25.50
CA SER A 174 -12.00 -8.86 -25.92
C SER A 174 -11.50 -7.47 -25.48
N TYR A 175 -11.97 -6.43 -26.16
CA TYR A 175 -11.72 -5.03 -25.79
C TYR A 175 -13.04 -4.27 -25.65
N ALA A 176 -13.02 -3.11 -25.02
CA ALA A 176 -14.07 -2.12 -25.14
C ALA A 176 -13.59 -0.94 -25.99
N VAL A 177 -14.51 -0.31 -26.72
CA VAL A 177 -14.26 0.91 -27.48
C VAL A 177 -15.29 1.96 -27.10
N PHE A 178 -14.85 3.20 -26.90
CA PHE A 178 -15.71 4.33 -26.58
C PHE A 178 -15.36 5.52 -27.46
N ASN A 179 -16.34 6.38 -27.71
CA ASN A 179 -16.12 7.67 -28.36
C ASN A 179 -15.20 8.56 -27.49
N SER A 180 -14.24 9.22 -28.12
CA SER A 180 -13.41 10.25 -27.47
C SER A 180 -14.08 11.63 -27.57
N LYS A 181 -13.42 12.63 -26.98
CA LYS A 181 -13.72 14.07 -27.13
C LYS A 181 -13.71 14.51 -28.59
N GLU A 182 -12.99 13.79 -29.46
CA GLU A 182 -12.87 14.14 -30.88
C GLU A 182 -13.95 13.50 -31.76
N ALA A 183 -14.81 12.65 -31.19
CA ALA A 183 -15.99 12.16 -31.87
C ALA A 183 -16.98 13.29 -32.21
N ALA A 184 -17.67 13.20 -33.34
CA ALA A 184 -18.64 14.23 -33.74
C ALA A 184 -19.84 14.35 -32.77
N THR A 185 -20.27 13.23 -32.17
CA THR A 185 -21.40 13.14 -31.24
C THR A 185 -21.13 12.11 -30.15
N ASN A 186 -21.93 12.12 -29.08
CA ASN A 186 -21.83 11.18 -27.96
C ASN A 186 -20.43 11.14 -27.32
N LYS A 187 -19.84 12.33 -27.14
CA LYS A 187 -18.56 12.52 -26.45
C LYS A 187 -18.67 12.11 -24.97
N PRO A 188 -17.55 11.78 -24.30
CA PRO A 188 -17.53 11.63 -22.85
C PRO A 188 -18.04 12.88 -22.15
N MET A 189 -18.83 12.71 -21.09
CA MET A 189 -19.35 13.81 -20.26
C MET A 189 -19.33 13.45 -18.78
N LEU A 190 -19.10 14.43 -17.92
CA LEU A 190 -19.26 14.31 -16.48
C LEU A 190 -20.49 15.10 -16.04
N GLU A 191 -21.44 14.42 -15.40
CA GLU A 191 -22.66 15.02 -14.86
C GLU A 191 -22.56 15.11 -13.34
N LEU A 192 -22.85 16.29 -12.77
CA LEU A 192 -22.77 16.54 -11.34
C LEU A 192 -24.12 17.04 -10.79
N THR A 193 -24.42 16.69 -9.54
CA THR A 193 -25.43 17.39 -8.72
C THR A 193 -24.74 17.96 -7.49
N ILE A 194 -24.87 19.27 -7.28
CA ILE A 194 -24.24 20.01 -6.18
C ILE A 194 -25.31 20.82 -5.45
N ASP A 195 -25.32 20.73 -4.12
CA ASP A 195 -26.32 21.36 -3.25
C ASP A 195 -27.78 21.10 -3.71
N GLY A 196 -28.03 19.91 -4.24
CA GLY A 196 -29.33 19.45 -4.75
C GLY A 196 -29.65 19.92 -6.17
N VAL A 197 -28.75 20.63 -6.85
CA VAL A 197 -28.96 21.21 -8.18
C VAL A 197 -28.08 20.52 -9.23
N ALA A 198 -28.72 20.02 -10.29
CA ALA A 198 -28.03 19.45 -11.45
C ALA A 198 -27.22 20.53 -12.19
N GLN A 199 -25.94 20.25 -12.43
CA GLN A 199 -25.03 21.13 -13.15
C GLN A 199 -25.05 20.82 -14.66
N PRO A 200 -24.70 21.78 -15.53
CA PRO A 200 -24.48 21.49 -16.94
C PRO A 200 -23.45 20.36 -17.13
N PRO A 201 -23.65 19.42 -18.09
CA PRO A 201 -22.68 18.37 -18.38
C PRO A 201 -21.31 18.96 -18.74
N ILE A 202 -20.26 18.40 -18.15
CA ILE A 202 -18.89 18.89 -18.26
C ILE A 202 -18.16 18.02 -19.29
N ALA A 203 -17.69 18.62 -20.37
CA ALA A 203 -16.83 17.94 -21.34
C ALA A 203 -15.42 17.74 -20.76
N PRO A 204 -14.70 16.68 -21.13
CA PRO A 204 -13.29 16.53 -20.77
C PRO A 204 -12.48 17.68 -21.36
N ILE A 205 -11.56 18.24 -20.57
CA ILE A 205 -10.58 19.20 -21.08
C ILE A 205 -9.51 18.50 -21.92
N ARG A 206 -9.24 17.21 -21.63
CA ARG A 206 -8.32 16.34 -22.37
C ARG A 206 -8.82 14.89 -22.31
N ASP A 207 -8.71 14.14 -23.39
CA ASP A 207 -8.76 12.68 -23.38
C ASP A 207 -7.81 12.06 -24.42
N THR A 208 -7.35 10.85 -24.14
CA THR A 208 -6.51 10.07 -25.07
C THR A 208 -6.49 8.62 -24.59
N TYR A 209 -5.77 7.74 -25.28
CA TYR A 209 -5.39 6.46 -24.72
C TYR A 209 -3.93 6.14 -25.03
N THR A 210 -3.33 5.34 -24.16
CA THR A 210 -2.00 4.78 -24.38
C THR A 210 -2.12 3.33 -24.82
N ARG A 211 -1.15 2.85 -25.61
CA ARG A 211 -1.05 1.45 -26.02
C ARG A 211 0.37 0.95 -25.84
N ALA A 212 0.54 -0.16 -25.14
CA ALA A 212 1.84 -0.71 -24.84
C ALA A 212 2.47 -1.44 -26.05
N GLY A 213 3.73 -1.83 -25.89
CA GLY A 213 4.46 -2.67 -26.84
C GLY A 213 4.91 -1.97 -28.11
N SER A 214 5.80 -2.61 -28.87
CA SER A 214 6.26 -2.10 -30.18
C SER A 214 5.26 -2.44 -31.28
N PRO A 215 4.98 -1.55 -32.25
CA PRO A 215 5.53 -0.19 -32.41
C PRO A 215 4.76 0.91 -31.66
N TYR A 216 3.73 0.58 -30.88
CA TYR A 216 2.74 1.53 -30.37
C TYR A 216 3.17 2.37 -29.17
N GLY A 217 4.16 1.91 -28.40
CA GLY A 217 4.49 2.49 -27.09
C GLY A 217 4.87 3.98 -27.10
N GLY A 218 5.42 4.46 -28.23
CA GLY A 218 5.76 5.87 -28.45
C GLY A 218 4.75 6.64 -29.29
N THR A 219 3.61 6.04 -29.65
CA THR A 219 2.57 6.68 -30.45
C THR A 219 1.58 7.41 -29.56
N ASN A 220 1.25 8.65 -29.92
CA ASN A 220 0.16 9.41 -29.32
C ASN A 220 -1.14 9.16 -30.11
N PHE A 221 -2.25 9.02 -29.39
CA PHE A 221 -3.58 8.76 -29.96
C PHE A 221 -4.60 9.85 -29.59
N GLY A 222 -4.14 11.05 -29.19
CA GLY A 222 -5.02 12.14 -28.75
C GLY A 222 -5.95 12.70 -29.82
N SER A 223 -5.67 12.46 -31.10
CA SER A 223 -6.52 12.90 -32.21
C SER A 223 -7.54 11.84 -32.67
N ASP A 224 -7.51 10.65 -32.08
CA ASP A 224 -8.41 9.56 -32.46
C ASP A 224 -9.83 9.86 -31.99
N THR A 225 -10.83 9.55 -32.81
CA THR A 225 -12.26 9.72 -32.48
C THR A 225 -12.80 8.65 -31.52
N SER A 226 -11.96 7.70 -31.11
CA SER A 226 -12.32 6.62 -30.19
C SER A 226 -11.10 6.18 -29.39
N PHE A 227 -11.33 5.70 -28.16
CA PHE A 227 -10.32 5.06 -27.35
C PHE A 227 -10.71 3.63 -26.96
N TYR A 228 -9.69 2.82 -26.67
CA TYR A 228 -9.84 1.38 -26.47
C TYR A 228 -9.37 0.97 -25.06
N VAL A 229 -10.08 0.03 -24.45
CA VAL A 229 -9.72 -0.57 -23.15
C VAL A 229 -9.49 -2.06 -23.33
N GLN A 230 -8.26 -2.49 -23.08
CA GLN A 230 -7.86 -3.90 -23.04
C GLN A 230 -6.61 -4.02 -22.19
N ASP A 231 -6.38 -5.19 -21.61
CA ASP A 231 -5.13 -5.53 -20.95
C ASP A 231 -4.78 -6.96 -21.37
N GLY A 232 -3.50 -7.25 -21.55
CA GLY A 232 -3.00 -8.54 -22.01
C GLY A 232 -1.60 -8.77 -21.48
N GLY A 233 -1.17 -10.03 -21.35
CA GLY A 233 0.20 -10.38 -20.93
C GLY A 233 0.64 -9.85 -19.55
N ALA A 234 1.77 -10.32 -19.03
CA ALA A 234 2.24 -9.94 -17.70
C ALA A 234 3.52 -9.09 -17.77
N PRO A 235 3.57 -7.91 -17.12
CA PRO A 235 2.45 -7.17 -16.54
C PRO A 235 1.53 -6.52 -17.59
N TYR A 236 1.98 -6.47 -18.84
CA TYR A 236 1.27 -5.98 -20.02
C TYR A 236 1.91 -6.55 -21.30
N ASP A 237 1.24 -6.38 -22.44
CA ASP A 237 1.73 -6.67 -23.80
C ASP A 237 1.18 -5.66 -24.82
N GLU A 238 1.44 -5.84 -26.12
CA GLU A 238 0.99 -4.92 -27.18
C GLU A 238 -0.53 -4.77 -27.36
N THR A 239 -1.33 -5.56 -26.65
CA THR A 239 -2.80 -5.43 -26.62
C THR A 239 -3.27 -4.54 -25.48
N SER A 240 -2.37 -4.16 -24.56
CA SER A 240 -2.72 -3.37 -23.38
C SER A 240 -2.94 -1.91 -23.76
N MET A 241 -4.17 -1.42 -23.54
CA MET A 241 -4.66 -0.10 -23.94
C MET A 241 -5.40 0.56 -22.78
N ARG A 242 -4.99 1.78 -22.42
CA ARG A 242 -5.49 2.52 -21.25
C ARG A 242 -5.93 3.93 -21.66
N PRO A 243 -7.24 4.22 -21.66
CA PRO A 243 -7.77 5.56 -21.81
C PRO A 243 -7.50 6.43 -20.60
N TYR A 244 -7.27 7.72 -20.84
CA TYR A 244 -7.12 8.78 -19.84
C TYR A 244 -8.11 9.90 -20.15
N LEU A 245 -8.76 10.43 -19.12
CA LEU A 245 -9.68 11.56 -19.23
C LEU A 245 -9.37 12.58 -18.13
N ALA A 246 -9.45 13.86 -18.44
CA ALA A 246 -9.33 14.94 -17.46
C ALA A 246 -10.48 15.94 -17.54
N PHE A 247 -10.96 16.41 -16.39
CA PHE A 247 -12.03 17.41 -16.24
C PHE A 247 -11.58 18.54 -15.31
N ASP A 248 -11.90 19.78 -15.65
CA ASP A 248 -11.68 20.94 -14.78
C ASP A 248 -12.91 21.14 -13.87
N LEU A 249 -12.70 21.08 -12.55
CA LEU A 249 -13.73 21.26 -11.54
C LEU A 249 -13.60 22.58 -10.76
N SER A 250 -12.72 23.50 -11.19
CA SER A 250 -12.40 24.74 -10.46
C SER A 250 -13.60 25.66 -10.24
N ALA A 251 -14.60 25.60 -11.12
CA ALA A 251 -15.82 26.40 -11.04
C ALA A 251 -16.82 25.91 -9.97
N TYR A 252 -16.66 24.68 -9.46
CA TYR A 252 -17.64 24.03 -8.61
C TYR A 252 -17.27 24.09 -7.14
N LYS A 253 -18.27 24.42 -6.30
CA LYS A 253 -18.16 24.54 -4.84
C LYS A 253 -19.46 24.05 -4.21
N GLY A 254 -19.41 23.63 -2.95
CA GLY A 254 -20.58 23.15 -2.22
C GLY A 254 -20.54 21.65 -1.96
N THR A 255 -21.67 21.10 -1.54
CA THR A 255 -21.80 19.67 -1.20
C THR A 255 -22.13 18.87 -2.45
N LEU A 256 -21.27 17.92 -2.81
CA LEU A 256 -21.55 17.00 -3.89
C LEU A 256 -22.64 16.00 -3.49
N ASN A 257 -23.71 15.91 -4.28
CA ASN A 257 -24.76 14.89 -4.11
C ASN A 257 -24.55 13.68 -5.03
N SER A 258 -24.10 13.90 -6.26
CA SER A 258 -23.77 12.83 -7.21
C SER A 258 -22.76 13.28 -8.26
N ALA A 259 -21.98 12.34 -8.79
CA ALA A 259 -21.17 12.53 -9.98
C ALA A 259 -21.20 11.28 -10.86
N THR A 260 -21.47 11.44 -12.15
CA THR A 260 -21.58 10.34 -13.09
C THR A 260 -20.77 10.62 -14.35
N LEU A 261 -19.82 9.74 -14.65
CA LEU A 261 -19.12 9.71 -15.92
C LEU A 261 -19.98 8.97 -16.95
N LYS A 262 -20.29 9.64 -18.06
CA LYS A 262 -21.01 9.10 -19.22
C LYS A 262 -20.01 8.76 -20.31
N LEU A 263 -20.00 7.50 -20.75
CA LEU A 263 -19.18 7.00 -21.86
C LEU A 263 -20.09 6.34 -22.89
N TYR A 264 -19.94 6.67 -24.17
CA TYR A 264 -20.69 6.01 -25.25
C TYR A 264 -19.81 5.00 -25.96
N GLY A 265 -20.13 3.71 -25.86
CA GLY A 265 -19.24 2.67 -26.35
C GLY A 265 -19.87 1.30 -26.45
N LYS A 266 -19.06 0.32 -26.83
CA LYS A 266 -19.46 -1.08 -26.99
C LYS A 266 -18.30 -2.03 -26.69
N LYS A 267 -18.63 -3.30 -26.53
CA LYS A 267 -17.67 -4.40 -26.55
C LYS A 267 -17.22 -4.63 -28.00
N GLY A 268 -15.91 -4.70 -28.19
CA GLY A 268 -15.28 -5.12 -29.42
C GLY A 268 -15.44 -6.61 -29.70
N THR A 269 -14.75 -7.07 -30.75
CA THR A 269 -14.64 -8.49 -31.08
C THR A 269 -13.89 -9.25 -29.97
N GLY A 270 -14.07 -10.58 -29.92
CA GLY A 270 -13.48 -11.45 -28.89
C GLY A 270 -14.51 -12.02 -27.92
N THR A 271 -14.09 -13.03 -27.15
CA THR A 271 -14.90 -13.74 -26.16
C THR A 271 -14.82 -13.08 -24.79
N GLY A 272 -15.85 -13.31 -23.96
CA GLY A 272 -15.94 -12.79 -22.59
C GLY A 272 -16.52 -11.36 -22.49
N THR A 273 -16.70 -10.90 -21.25
CA THR A 273 -17.29 -9.62 -20.86
C THR A 273 -16.23 -8.66 -20.35
N LYS A 274 -16.21 -7.42 -20.85
CA LYS A 274 -15.16 -6.47 -20.48
C LYS A 274 -15.50 -5.74 -19.19
N GLU A 275 -15.01 -6.25 -18.05
CA GLU A 275 -15.00 -5.49 -16.79
C GLU A 275 -13.84 -4.47 -16.80
N ILE A 276 -14.19 -3.23 -16.50
CA ILE A 276 -13.29 -2.08 -16.53
C ILE A 276 -13.27 -1.45 -15.14
N VAL A 277 -12.07 -1.20 -14.65
CA VAL A 277 -11.81 -0.46 -13.42
C VAL A 277 -11.57 1.00 -13.78
N VAL A 278 -12.27 1.90 -13.09
CA VAL A 278 -12.00 3.34 -13.15
C VAL A 278 -11.04 3.70 -12.02
N TYR A 279 -9.90 4.28 -12.37
CA TYR A 279 -8.94 4.82 -11.40
C TYR A 279 -8.96 6.34 -11.44
N LYS A 280 -8.90 6.98 -10.25
CA LYS A 280 -8.40 8.34 -10.11
C LYS A 280 -6.88 8.29 -10.05
N THR A 281 -6.20 9.18 -10.77
CA THR A 281 -4.75 9.34 -10.69
C THR A 281 -4.36 10.75 -10.24
N ALA A 282 -3.28 10.89 -9.47
CA ALA A 282 -2.72 12.19 -9.12
C ALA A 282 -2.02 12.87 -10.31
N GLN A 283 -1.72 12.09 -11.37
CA GLN A 283 -1.08 12.56 -12.59
C GLN A 283 -2.04 13.42 -13.43
N THR A 284 -2.11 14.71 -13.12
CA THR A 284 -3.02 15.69 -13.75
C THR A 284 -2.34 16.56 -14.82
N GLY A 285 -1.01 16.45 -14.96
CA GLY A 285 -0.20 17.35 -15.80
C GLY A 285 0.03 16.90 -17.25
N TRP A 286 -0.46 15.74 -17.67
CA TRP A 286 -0.22 15.19 -19.01
C TRP A 286 -0.89 16.02 -20.13
N SER A 287 -0.31 16.03 -21.33
CA SER A 287 -0.93 16.67 -22.51
C SER A 287 -1.62 15.65 -23.41
N GLU A 288 -2.75 16.05 -23.99
CA GLU A 288 -3.55 15.24 -24.92
C GLU A 288 -2.73 14.80 -26.14
N THR A 289 -1.88 15.69 -26.66
CA THR A 289 -1.01 15.46 -27.83
C THR A 289 0.36 14.86 -27.50
N GLY A 290 0.68 14.68 -26.21
CA GLY A 290 2.01 14.23 -25.78
C GLY A 290 2.01 12.94 -24.97
N LEU A 291 0.89 12.52 -24.39
CA LEU A 291 0.83 11.28 -23.62
C LEU A 291 0.95 10.05 -24.55
N THR A 292 1.80 9.12 -24.15
CA THR A 292 2.08 7.84 -24.81
C THR A 292 2.24 6.78 -23.72
N TRP A 293 2.29 5.49 -24.08
CA TRP A 293 2.58 4.46 -23.09
C TRP A 293 3.96 4.64 -22.46
N ASN A 294 4.97 4.98 -23.25
CA ASN A 294 6.35 5.03 -22.80
C ASN A 294 6.65 6.20 -21.85
N ASN A 295 5.88 7.29 -21.92
CA ASN A 295 6.07 8.46 -21.05
C ASN A 295 4.96 8.65 -20.01
N GLN A 296 3.95 7.77 -19.96
CA GLN A 296 3.00 7.77 -18.85
C GLN A 296 3.73 7.40 -17.55
N VAL A 297 3.16 7.82 -16.43
CA VAL A 297 3.70 7.55 -15.08
C VAL A 297 2.64 6.78 -14.30
N SER A 298 2.39 5.53 -14.71
CA SER A 298 1.36 4.67 -14.09
C SER A 298 1.90 3.98 -12.85
N SER A 299 1.06 3.85 -11.83
CA SER A 299 1.39 3.11 -10.61
C SER A 299 0.55 1.86 -10.41
N THR A 300 -0.24 1.46 -11.43
CA THR A 300 -1.04 0.24 -11.42
C THR A 300 -0.66 -0.71 -12.57
N PHE A 301 -0.39 -1.98 -12.24
CA PHE A 301 -0.09 -3.04 -13.21
C PHE A 301 -0.73 -4.37 -12.80
N SER A 302 -0.94 -5.27 -13.77
CA SER A 302 -1.73 -6.48 -13.58
C SER A 302 -0.94 -7.74 -13.91
N TRP A 303 -0.81 -8.63 -12.92
CA TRP A 303 -0.42 -10.03 -13.08
C TRP A 303 -1.64 -10.95 -12.91
N ASN A 304 -2.85 -10.43 -13.14
CA ASN A 304 -4.06 -11.24 -13.10
C ASN A 304 -3.94 -12.41 -14.10
N GLY A 305 -4.28 -13.62 -13.63
CA GLY A 305 -4.20 -14.85 -14.43
C GLY A 305 -2.79 -15.44 -14.62
N VAL A 306 -1.74 -14.84 -14.06
CA VAL A 306 -0.35 -15.35 -14.17
C VAL A 306 -0.09 -16.45 -13.15
N ALA A 307 0.41 -17.61 -13.61
CA ALA A 307 0.87 -18.68 -12.74
C ALA A 307 2.19 -18.28 -12.07
N GLY A 308 2.24 -18.27 -10.73
CA GLY A 308 3.36 -17.75 -9.93
C GLY A 308 2.91 -16.52 -9.15
N GLY A 309 2.66 -15.42 -9.85
CA GLY A 309 2.27 -14.16 -9.23
C GLY A 309 3.00 -12.99 -9.88
N PRO A 310 3.13 -11.86 -9.18
CA PRO A 310 4.01 -10.77 -9.61
C PRO A 310 5.49 -11.19 -9.58
N ASP A 311 6.29 -10.71 -10.52
CA ASP A 311 7.76 -10.94 -10.54
C ASP A 311 8.55 -9.92 -9.69
N TRP A 312 7.81 -8.99 -9.09
CA TRP A 312 8.27 -7.89 -8.24
C TRP A 312 9.26 -6.93 -8.91
N ASN A 313 9.38 -6.98 -10.24
CA ASN A 313 10.33 -6.17 -10.99
C ASN A 313 9.68 -4.87 -11.47
N GLN A 314 10.52 -3.91 -11.84
CA GLN A 314 10.07 -2.69 -12.48
C GLN A 314 9.51 -3.01 -13.87
N PRO A 315 8.26 -2.63 -14.20
CA PRO A 315 7.75 -2.76 -15.55
C PRO A 315 8.63 -1.97 -16.53
N SER A 316 8.88 -2.52 -17.72
CA SER A 316 9.94 -2.03 -18.60
C SER A 316 9.70 -0.62 -19.15
N THR A 317 8.45 -0.19 -19.30
CA THR A 317 8.05 1.15 -19.72
C THR A 317 6.74 1.59 -19.08
N GLY A 318 6.52 2.90 -19.01
CA GLY A 318 5.25 3.51 -18.58
C GLY A 318 4.91 3.42 -17.09
N ALA A 319 5.78 2.83 -16.27
CA ALA A 319 5.63 2.77 -14.83
C ALA A 319 6.27 3.99 -14.15
N HIS A 320 5.70 4.41 -13.02
CA HIS A 320 6.37 5.31 -12.08
C HIS A 320 7.74 4.72 -11.72
N ASN A 321 8.79 5.55 -11.70
CA ASN A 321 10.17 5.10 -11.49
C ASN A 321 10.37 4.36 -10.15
N GLU A 322 9.55 4.68 -9.14
CA GLU A 322 9.57 4.00 -7.83
C GLU A 322 8.65 2.77 -7.73
N TYR A 323 7.92 2.38 -8.80
CA TYR A 323 6.87 1.37 -8.71
C TYR A 323 7.33 0.08 -8.03
N SER A 324 8.43 -0.52 -8.47
CA SER A 324 8.95 -1.76 -7.90
C SER A 324 9.35 -1.63 -6.42
N TRP A 325 9.92 -0.48 -6.03
CA TRP A 325 10.26 -0.20 -4.64
C TRP A 325 8.99 -0.12 -3.77
N LEU A 326 7.97 0.58 -4.25
CA LEU A 326 6.71 0.78 -3.54
C LEU A 326 5.89 -0.51 -3.42
N VAL A 327 5.81 -1.32 -4.48
CA VAL A 327 5.16 -2.65 -4.41
C VAL A 327 5.91 -3.56 -3.44
N ALA A 328 7.24 -3.50 -3.39
CA ALA A 328 8.04 -4.27 -2.45
C ALA A 328 7.80 -3.89 -0.97
N ARG A 329 7.12 -2.77 -0.67
CA ARG A 329 6.65 -2.45 0.70
C ARG A 329 5.48 -3.32 1.14
N ASN A 330 4.80 -3.96 0.19
CA ASN A 330 3.61 -4.80 0.36
C ASN A 330 2.45 -4.12 1.11
N GLN A 331 2.37 -2.78 1.06
CA GLN A 331 1.28 -2.03 1.70
C GLN A 331 -0.10 -2.36 1.08
N PHE A 332 -0.13 -2.77 -0.19
CA PHE A 332 -1.34 -3.23 -0.88
C PHE A 332 -1.97 -4.48 -0.25
N LEU A 333 -1.24 -5.24 0.59
CA LEU A 333 -1.81 -6.37 1.32
C LEU A 333 -2.77 -5.93 2.44
N GLY A 334 -2.65 -4.69 2.93
CA GLY A 334 -3.56 -4.13 3.94
C GLY A 334 -5.03 -4.17 3.50
N PRO A 335 -5.37 -3.64 2.32
CA PRO A 335 -6.71 -3.79 1.74
C PRO A 335 -7.19 -5.24 1.58
N VAL A 336 -6.30 -6.16 1.16
CA VAL A 336 -6.66 -7.58 0.97
C VAL A 336 -7.04 -8.23 2.31
N ILE A 337 -6.18 -8.13 3.33
CA ILE A 337 -6.48 -8.72 4.63
C ILE A 337 -7.66 -8.02 5.31
N ARG A 338 -7.93 -6.75 4.99
CA ARG A 338 -9.14 -6.06 5.46
C ARG A 338 -10.42 -6.69 4.92
N GLN A 339 -10.42 -7.16 3.67
CA GLN A 339 -11.55 -7.92 3.15
C GLN A 339 -11.75 -9.24 3.90
N TYR A 340 -10.68 -9.95 4.25
CA TYR A 340 -10.78 -11.12 5.13
C TYR A 340 -11.42 -10.77 6.48
N ILE A 341 -10.95 -9.71 7.15
CA ILE A 341 -11.46 -9.28 8.47
C ILE A 341 -12.96 -8.98 8.42
N VAL A 342 -13.43 -8.32 7.35
CA VAL A 342 -14.82 -7.89 7.23
C VAL A 342 -15.75 -9.02 6.79
N THR A 343 -15.30 -9.89 5.88
CA THR A 343 -16.16 -10.89 5.22
C THR A 343 -16.02 -12.30 5.79
N GLY A 344 -14.90 -12.59 6.46
CA GLY A 344 -14.50 -13.96 6.82
C GLY A 344 -14.13 -14.83 5.62
N ASN A 345 -14.04 -14.28 4.40
CA ASN A 345 -13.69 -15.07 3.21
C ASN A 345 -12.19 -15.41 3.21
N GLU A 346 -11.92 -16.70 3.43
CA GLU A 346 -10.60 -17.31 3.48
C GLU A 346 -9.72 -17.11 2.24
N GLN A 347 -10.30 -16.79 1.08
CA GLN A 347 -9.50 -16.52 -0.11
C GLN A 347 -8.64 -15.29 0.01
N TYR A 348 -9.12 -14.24 0.69
CA TYR A 348 -8.31 -13.05 0.92
C TYR A 348 -7.12 -13.35 1.82
N ALA A 349 -7.31 -14.16 2.87
CA ALA A 349 -6.22 -14.65 3.71
C ALA A 349 -5.25 -15.54 2.92
N GLY A 350 -5.78 -16.52 2.17
CA GLY A 350 -4.99 -17.43 1.33
C GLY A 350 -4.19 -16.71 0.23
N ASN A 351 -4.75 -15.67 -0.40
CA ASN A 351 -4.06 -14.83 -1.37
C ASN A 351 -2.98 -13.97 -0.70
N THR A 352 -3.25 -13.43 0.49
CA THR A 352 -2.26 -12.68 1.26
C THR A 352 -1.07 -13.58 1.61
N ILE A 353 -1.32 -14.79 2.11
CA ILE A 353 -0.26 -15.78 2.40
C ILE A 353 0.51 -16.12 1.13
N ARG A 354 -0.20 -16.42 0.02
CA ARG A 354 0.45 -16.73 -1.27
C ARG A 354 1.39 -15.62 -1.72
N LEU A 355 0.95 -14.35 -1.67
CA LEU A 355 1.75 -13.21 -2.08
C LEU A 355 2.96 -12.97 -1.17
N MET A 356 2.82 -13.20 0.14
CA MET A 356 3.96 -13.14 1.06
C MET A 356 4.98 -14.25 0.78
N LEU A 357 4.53 -15.48 0.54
CA LEU A 357 5.42 -16.60 0.22
C LEU A 357 6.09 -16.47 -1.15
N ASP A 358 5.36 -15.96 -2.14
CA ASP A 358 5.91 -15.64 -3.46
C ASP A 358 7.01 -14.58 -3.35
N PHE A 359 6.79 -13.52 -2.55
CA PHE A 359 7.84 -12.54 -2.25
C PHE A 359 9.07 -13.18 -1.57
N ILE A 360 8.86 -14.10 -0.61
CA ILE A 360 9.95 -14.81 0.09
C ILE A 360 10.75 -15.68 -0.89
N ALA A 361 10.08 -16.34 -1.83
CA ALA A 361 10.71 -17.18 -2.83
C ALA A 361 11.58 -16.37 -3.80
N ASP A 362 11.09 -15.20 -4.19
CA ASP A 362 11.71 -14.39 -5.26
C ASP A 362 12.73 -13.38 -4.75
N LYS A 363 12.54 -12.84 -3.53
CA LYS A 363 13.32 -11.72 -3.00
C LYS A 363 13.83 -12.00 -1.59
N GLN A 364 15.10 -11.69 -1.39
CA GLN A 364 15.73 -11.70 -0.07
C GLN A 364 15.08 -10.67 0.87
N ALA A 365 15.16 -10.91 2.18
CA ALA A 365 14.58 -10.05 3.21
C ALA A 365 15.05 -8.58 3.17
N SER A 366 16.24 -8.31 2.63
CA SER A 366 16.84 -6.97 2.45
C SER A 366 16.45 -6.25 1.16
N TYR A 367 15.65 -6.87 0.28
CA TYR A 367 15.26 -6.26 -0.99
C TYR A 367 14.21 -5.14 -0.80
N PRO A 368 14.16 -4.10 -1.64
CA PRO A 368 15.26 -3.60 -2.47
C PRO A 368 16.19 -2.65 -1.71
N ARG A 369 15.69 -1.94 -0.69
CA ARG A 369 16.40 -0.89 0.07
C ARG A 369 15.87 -0.79 1.50
N SER A 370 16.64 -0.15 2.38
CA SER A 370 16.33 -0.03 3.82
C SER A 370 14.95 0.53 4.13
N LEU A 371 14.55 1.60 3.42
CA LEU A 371 13.22 2.19 3.57
C LEU A 371 12.13 1.16 3.29
N ASP A 372 12.19 0.49 2.14
CA ASP A 372 11.15 -0.41 1.69
C ASP A 372 11.08 -1.68 2.57
N VAL A 373 12.23 -2.16 3.05
CA VAL A 373 12.35 -3.21 4.07
C VAL A 373 11.69 -2.78 5.38
N SER A 374 11.89 -1.53 5.81
CA SER A 374 11.28 -1.00 7.04
C SER A 374 9.76 -0.95 6.98
N PHE A 375 9.19 -0.64 5.81
CA PHE A 375 7.75 -0.71 5.61
C PHE A 375 7.24 -2.15 5.73
N ARG A 376 7.93 -3.14 5.13
CA ARG A 376 7.54 -4.56 5.32
C ARG A 376 7.63 -4.99 6.79
N ALA A 377 8.71 -4.61 7.48
CA ALA A 377 8.91 -4.89 8.91
C ALA A 377 7.78 -4.31 9.79
N TYR A 378 7.13 -3.24 9.33
CA TYR A 378 5.97 -2.65 9.99
C TYR A 378 4.63 -3.27 9.54
N VAL A 379 4.48 -3.58 8.25
CA VAL A 379 3.22 -4.09 7.65
C VAL A 379 2.97 -5.55 7.98
N TRP A 380 3.99 -6.41 7.88
CA TRP A 380 3.84 -7.85 8.00
C TRP A 380 3.45 -8.32 9.41
N PRO A 381 3.97 -7.78 10.53
CA PRO A 381 3.48 -8.14 11.87
C PRO A 381 1.98 -7.87 12.04
N ARG A 382 1.48 -6.77 11.46
CA ARG A 382 0.07 -6.38 11.51
C ARG A 382 -0.80 -7.37 10.73
N ILE A 383 -0.36 -7.77 9.54
CA ILE A 383 -1.05 -8.78 8.72
C ILE A 383 -1.03 -10.15 9.42
N TYR A 384 0.13 -10.56 9.94
CA TYR A 384 0.32 -11.81 10.65
C TYR A 384 -0.68 -11.99 11.79
N ALA A 385 -0.94 -10.92 12.57
CA ALA A 385 -1.93 -10.93 13.65
C ALA A 385 -3.32 -11.40 13.20
N TYR A 386 -3.76 -10.99 12.01
CA TYR A 386 -5.05 -11.40 11.47
C TYR A 386 -5.00 -12.80 10.83
N LEU A 387 -3.87 -13.19 10.25
CA LEU A 387 -3.69 -14.53 9.67
C LEU A 387 -3.75 -15.64 10.72
N LEU A 388 -3.42 -15.38 11.99
CA LEU A 388 -3.55 -16.37 13.07
C LEU A 388 -4.99 -16.89 13.23
N GLY A 389 -6.00 -16.08 12.91
CA GLY A 389 -7.40 -16.49 12.91
C GLY A 389 -7.84 -17.25 11.66
N SER A 390 -7.02 -17.30 10.60
CA SER A 390 -7.38 -17.93 9.33
C SER A 390 -7.18 -19.44 9.36
N THR A 391 -8.12 -20.15 8.76
CA THR A 391 -8.01 -21.59 8.50
C THR A 391 -7.06 -21.90 7.34
N SER A 392 -6.74 -20.92 6.50
CA SER A 392 -5.73 -21.03 5.44
C SER A 392 -4.30 -20.92 5.97
N PHE A 393 -4.08 -20.38 7.17
CA PHE A 393 -2.73 -20.18 7.70
C PHE A 393 -2.18 -21.47 8.33
N ASP A 394 -1.26 -22.11 7.61
CA ASP A 394 -0.63 -23.39 7.97
C ASP A 394 0.77 -23.22 8.61
N ALA A 395 1.34 -24.35 9.05
CA ALA A 395 2.60 -24.40 9.78
C ALA A 395 3.81 -23.99 8.93
N ASN A 396 3.80 -24.29 7.63
CA ASN A 396 4.88 -23.94 6.71
C ASN A 396 4.86 -22.45 6.41
N ALA A 397 3.69 -21.89 6.10
CA ALA A 397 3.51 -20.46 5.88
C ALA A 397 3.91 -19.66 7.11
N ASN A 398 3.51 -20.12 8.30
CA ASN A 398 3.88 -19.51 9.57
C ASN A 398 5.40 -19.40 9.73
N VAL A 399 6.10 -20.52 9.59
CA VAL A 399 7.55 -20.56 9.78
C VAL A 399 8.29 -19.78 8.70
N ALA A 400 7.82 -19.84 7.44
CA ALA A 400 8.43 -19.05 6.36
C ALA A 400 8.34 -17.54 6.62
N ILE A 401 7.17 -17.06 7.04
CA ILE A 401 6.96 -15.65 7.37
C ILE A 401 7.78 -15.23 8.60
N LEU A 402 7.86 -16.08 9.64
CA LEU A 402 8.68 -15.80 10.82
C LEU A 402 10.18 -15.76 10.49
N LYS A 403 10.69 -16.66 9.65
CA LYS A 403 12.08 -16.65 9.16
C LYS A 403 12.38 -15.35 8.42
N HIS A 404 11.50 -14.95 7.49
CA HIS A 404 11.66 -13.70 6.76
C HIS A 404 11.65 -12.48 7.68
N LEU A 405 10.74 -12.43 8.66
CA LEU A 405 10.66 -11.35 9.63
C LEU A 405 11.90 -11.26 10.52
N TRP A 406 12.44 -12.40 10.95
CA TRP A 406 13.71 -12.42 11.69
C TRP A 406 14.84 -11.87 10.81
N GLN A 407 14.97 -12.33 9.56
CA GLN A 407 16.00 -11.84 8.63
C GLN A 407 15.86 -10.34 8.34
N THR A 408 14.64 -9.85 8.18
CA THR A 408 14.34 -8.44 7.99
C THR A 408 14.77 -7.60 9.20
N ALA A 409 14.43 -8.02 10.42
CA ALA A 409 14.79 -7.29 11.63
C ALA A 409 16.29 -7.35 11.91
N ASP A 410 16.92 -8.50 11.74
CA ASP A 410 18.37 -8.67 11.89
C ASP A 410 19.13 -7.74 10.92
N TRP A 411 18.69 -7.72 9.66
CA TRP A 411 19.28 -6.86 8.65
C TRP A 411 19.06 -5.37 8.95
N LEU A 412 17.88 -4.94 9.44
CA LEU A 412 17.64 -3.55 9.86
C LEU A 412 18.44 -3.16 11.12
N ALA A 413 18.70 -4.11 12.02
CA ALA A 413 19.52 -3.88 13.21
C ALA A 413 20.98 -3.61 12.82
N TYR A 414 21.51 -4.31 11.83
CA TYR A 414 22.88 -4.13 11.33
C TYR A 414 23.03 -3.01 10.28
N ASP A 415 22.08 -2.91 9.35
CA ASP A 415 22.09 -2.21 8.04
C ASP A 415 23.48 -1.87 7.47
N PRO A 416 24.00 -2.69 6.53
CA PRO A 416 25.32 -2.49 5.93
C PRO A 416 25.44 -1.22 5.07
N SER A 417 24.33 -0.63 4.64
CA SER A 417 24.32 0.60 3.83
C SER A 417 24.42 1.87 4.68
N GLY A 418 24.40 1.70 6.01
CA GLY A 418 24.44 2.78 6.99
C GLY A 418 23.04 3.28 7.33
N PHE A 419 22.82 3.49 8.62
CA PHE A 419 21.64 4.18 9.14
C PHE A 419 21.54 5.57 8.50
N SER A 420 20.47 5.81 7.74
CA SER A 420 20.38 6.95 6.81
C SER A 420 20.45 8.33 7.47
N GLY A 421 20.23 8.43 8.80
CA GLY A 421 20.34 9.66 9.58
C GLY A 421 19.27 10.74 9.31
N TYR A 422 18.31 10.47 8.42
CA TYR A 422 17.21 11.36 8.00
C TYR A 422 15.84 10.70 8.21
N ASN A 423 14.77 11.16 7.57
CA ASN A 423 13.42 10.56 7.64
C ASN A 423 13.36 9.02 7.43
N TRP A 424 14.22 8.45 6.58
CA TRP A 424 14.32 7.00 6.36
C TRP A 424 14.70 6.28 7.66
N ALA A 425 15.58 6.86 8.46
CA ALA A 425 16.06 6.30 9.72
C ALA A 425 14.95 6.17 10.77
N VAL A 426 13.99 7.11 10.76
CA VAL A 426 12.78 7.02 11.60
C VAL A 426 11.94 5.81 11.17
N SER A 427 11.80 5.59 9.85
CA SER A 427 11.06 4.44 9.31
C SER A 427 11.76 3.11 9.59
N GLU A 428 13.07 3.02 9.37
CA GLU A 428 13.95 1.89 9.69
C GLU A 428 13.83 1.50 11.16
N THR A 429 13.97 2.49 12.06
CA THR A 429 13.88 2.29 13.51
C THR A 429 12.48 1.85 13.93
N LYS A 430 11.43 2.44 13.35
CA LYS A 430 10.04 2.03 13.59
C LYS A 430 9.77 0.59 13.15
N GLY A 431 10.25 0.21 11.97
CA GLY A 431 10.11 -1.15 11.44
C GLY A 431 10.77 -2.18 12.34
N LEU A 432 12.02 -1.92 12.76
CA LEU A 432 12.76 -2.78 13.70
C LEU A 432 12.02 -2.92 15.04
N TYR A 433 11.56 -1.80 15.59
CA TYR A 433 10.81 -1.81 16.84
C TYR A 433 9.52 -2.63 16.73
N SER A 434 8.77 -2.46 15.63
CA SER A 434 7.53 -3.20 15.36
C SER A 434 7.74 -4.71 15.40
N VAL A 435 8.78 -5.24 14.75
CA VAL A 435 9.09 -6.68 14.81
C VAL A 435 9.50 -7.07 16.23
N SER A 436 10.34 -6.29 16.89
CA SER A 436 10.87 -6.61 18.23
C SER A 436 9.79 -6.69 19.33
N VAL A 437 8.77 -5.83 19.28
CA VAL A 437 7.70 -5.81 20.29
C VAL A 437 6.60 -6.82 19.98
N TYR A 438 6.37 -7.10 18.69
CA TYR A 438 5.35 -8.05 18.29
C TYR A 438 5.84 -9.49 18.37
N PHE A 439 7.13 -9.77 18.13
CA PHE A 439 7.73 -11.12 18.21
C PHE A 439 8.85 -11.17 19.25
N PRO A 440 8.55 -10.94 20.54
CA PRO A 440 9.57 -10.93 21.57
C PRO A 440 10.13 -12.34 21.86
N GLU A 441 9.53 -13.38 21.28
CA GLU A 441 10.00 -14.77 21.30
C GLU A 441 11.31 -14.97 20.50
N PHE A 442 11.67 -14.05 19.60
CA PHE A 442 12.99 -14.11 18.96
C PHE A 442 14.11 -13.83 19.97
N SER A 443 15.20 -14.58 19.88
CA SER A 443 16.39 -14.43 20.75
C SER A 443 16.92 -13.00 20.77
N ASP A 444 16.88 -12.34 19.62
CA ASP A 444 17.47 -11.02 19.40
C ASP A 444 16.51 -9.87 19.66
N ALA A 445 15.21 -10.15 19.86
CA ALA A 445 14.17 -9.13 19.97
C ALA A 445 14.41 -8.12 21.10
N THR A 446 14.94 -8.57 22.25
CA THR A 446 15.28 -7.67 23.37
C THR A 446 16.40 -6.69 22.98
N GLY A 447 17.40 -7.16 22.24
CA GLY A 447 18.48 -6.34 21.71
C GLY A 447 17.97 -5.35 20.67
N TRP A 448 17.15 -5.81 19.72
CA TRP A 448 16.53 -4.97 18.70
C TRP A 448 15.62 -3.88 19.28
N LYS A 449 14.79 -4.23 20.28
CA LYS A 449 13.94 -3.27 20.98
C LYS A 449 14.76 -2.17 21.63
N SER A 450 15.83 -2.54 22.34
CA SER A 450 16.73 -1.60 23.02
C SER A 450 17.44 -0.70 22.02
N LEU A 451 17.99 -1.29 20.95
CA LEU A 451 18.63 -0.57 19.85
C LEU A 451 17.67 0.44 19.20
N ALA A 452 16.44 0.03 18.91
CA ALA A 452 15.46 0.91 18.28
C ALA A 452 15.10 2.11 19.17
N LYS A 453 14.96 1.92 20.48
CA LYS A 453 14.72 3.02 21.42
C LYS A 453 15.89 4.00 21.47
N THR A 454 17.12 3.50 21.55
CA THR A 454 18.33 4.34 21.52
C THR A 454 18.43 5.10 20.19
N ARG A 455 18.28 4.42 19.05
CA ARG A 455 18.28 5.05 17.73
C ARG A 455 17.22 6.13 17.61
N MET A 456 16.02 5.89 18.15
CA MET A 456 14.96 6.87 18.09
C MET A 456 15.30 8.11 18.92
N ASP A 457 15.83 7.94 20.14
CA ASP A 457 16.30 9.07 20.97
C ASP A 457 17.41 9.87 20.27
N ASP A 458 18.37 9.20 19.64
CA ASP A 458 19.46 9.83 18.87
C ASP A 458 18.92 10.61 17.65
N LEU A 459 17.91 10.05 16.96
CA LEU A 459 17.23 10.72 15.86
C LEU A 459 16.47 11.96 16.34
N MET A 460 15.84 11.92 17.51
CA MET A 460 15.19 13.11 18.05
C MET A 460 16.20 14.24 18.29
N ALA A 461 17.40 13.91 18.76
CA ALA A 461 18.47 14.91 18.95
C ALA A 461 19.08 15.40 17.63
N THR A 462 19.06 14.59 16.58
CA THR A 462 19.68 14.89 15.28
C THR A 462 18.73 15.65 14.34
N LEU A 463 17.47 15.23 14.29
CA LEU A 463 16.47 15.73 13.34
C LEU A 463 15.70 16.95 13.85
N ILE A 464 15.66 17.16 15.16
CA ILE A 464 14.86 18.21 15.78
C ILE A 464 15.81 19.15 16.52
N SER A 465 15.88 20.39 16.05
CA SER A 465 16.67 21.45 16.68
C SER A 465 16.16 21.76 18.11
N LEU A 466 16.96 22.46 18.91
CA LEU A 466 16.59 22.74 20.31
C LEU A 466 15.29 23.55 20.42
N ASP A 467 15.04 24.42 19.45
CA ASP A 467 13.81 25.18 19.27
C ASP A 467 12.61 24.36 18.75
N GLY A 468 12.83 23.11 18.30
CA GLY A 468 11.80 22.21 17.80
C GLY A 468 11.68 22.13 16.28
N GLY A 469 12.44 22.92 15.53
CA GLY A 469 12.41 22.89 14.08
C GLY A 469 13.02 21.63 13.48
N TYR A 470 12.46 21.17 12.37
CA TYR A 470 12.88 19.92 11.70
C TYR A 470 14.06 20.11 10.75
N SER A 471 14.89 19.07 10.61
CA SER A 471 16.19 19.17 9.95
C SER A 471 16.11 19.29 8.42
N GLU A 472 15.15 18.62 7.78
CA GLU A 472 15.00 18.63 6.33
C GLU A 472 14.14 19.80 5.85
N GLY A 473 14.51 20.40 4.72
CA GLY A 473 13.84 21.55 4.12
C GLY A 473 12.50 21.25 3.44
N SER A 474 11.69 20.33 3.95
CA SER A 474 10.38 20.00 3.36
C SER A 474 9.30 19.87 4.42
N THR A 475 8.16 20.50 4.17
CA THR A 475 6.98 20.35 5.05
C THR A 475 6.43 18.93 5.00
N ASN A 476 6.47 18.29 3.83
CA ASN A 476 6.04 16.91 3.68
C ASN A 476 6.92 15.94 4.46
N TYR A 477 8.25 16.06 4.36
CA TYR A 477 9.14 15.21 5.13
C TYR A 477 9.08 15.48 6.64
N THR A 478 8.92 16.74 7.03
CA THR A 478 8.63 17.10 8.43
C THR A 478 7.40 16.36 8.95
N TYR A 479 6.31 16.37 8.18
CA TYR A 479 5.06 15.71 8.55
C TYR A 479 5.15 14.19 8.55
N VAL A 480 5.73 13.59 7.50
CA VAL A 480 5.94 12.13 7.42
C VAL A 480 6.78 11.63 8.59
N THR A 481 7.80 12.39 9.00
CA THR A 481 8.57 12.07 10.21
C THR A 481 7.71 12.13 11.47
N MET A 482 6.90 13.18 11.65
CA MET A 482 5.96 13.24 12.79
C MET A 482 5.02 12.01 12.81
N GLN A 483 4.49 11.59 11.66
CA GLN A 483 3.64 10.39 11.58
C GLN A 483 4.41 9.12 11.97
N GLY A 484 5.67 8.99 11.56
CA GLY A 484 6.55 7.90 11.99
C GLY A 484 6.75 7.84 13.51
N LEU A 485 6.91 9.00 14.15
CA LEU A 485 7.03 9.11 15.61
C LEU A 485 5.69 8.82 16.33
N GLN A 486 4.56 9.22 15.75
CA GLN A 486 3.24 8.88 16.26
C GLN A 486 2.98 7.37 16.20
N ASP A 487 3.31 6.71 15.08
CA ASP A 487 3.24 5.26 14.95
C ASP A 487 4.11 4.56 16.01
N PHE A 488 5.33 5.06 16.23
CA PHE A 488 6.24 4.52 17.24
C PHE A 488 5.67 4.64 18.67
N THR A 489 5.04 5.79 18.98
CA THR A 489 4.33 6.02 20.24
C THR A 489 3.19 5.04 20.42
N ALA A 490 2.36 4.86 19.38
CA ALA A 490 1.24 3.93 19.42
C ALA A 490 1.69 2.47 19.58
N LEU A 491 2.77 2.06 18.90
CA LEU A 491 3.36 0.73 19.09
C LEU A 491 3.79 0.49 20.54
N ALA A 492 4.47 1.46 21.15
CA ALA A 492 4.92 1.36 22.53
C ALA A 492 3.75 1.25 23.50
N GLN A 493 2.74 2.13 23.35
CA GLN A 493 1.52 2.11 24.17
C GLN A 493 0.76 0.78 24.06
N ASN A 494 0.55 0.28 22.83
CA ASN A 494 -0.17 -0.97 22.57
C ASN A 494 0.51 -2.21 23.18
N ASN A 495 1.81 -2.12 23.46
CA ASN A 495 2.62 -3.20 24.01
C ASN A 495 3.14 -2.88 25.42
N GLY A 496 2.55 -1.89 26.10
CA GLY A 496 2.88 -1.54 27.49
C GLY A 496 4.32 -1.06 27.70
N ASP A 497 5.00 -0.57 26.67
CA ASP A 497 6.36 -0.04 26.76
C ASP A 497 6.34 1.47 27.03
N THR A 498 7.32 1.94 27.79
CA THR A 498 7.49 3.35 28.14
C THR A 498 8.59 3.97 27.29
N LEU A 499 8.27 5.07 26.62
CA LEU A 499 9.23 5.87 25.85
C LEU A 499 9.94 6.91 26.74
N SER A 500 11.12 7.35 26.32
CA SER A 500 11.93 8.29 27.09
C SER A 500 11.28 9.68 27.14
N ALA A 501 11.65 10.47 28.15
CA ALA A 501 11.26 11.88 28.19
C ALA A 501 11.86 12.68 27.02
N THR A 502 13.08 12.32 26.58
CA THR A 502 13.73 12.91 25.39
C THR A 502 12.83 12.76 24.16
N PHE A 503 12.35 11.56 23.91
CA PHE A 503 11.45 11.26 22.81
C PHE A 503 10.15 12.06 22.89
N MET A 504 9.43 11.97 24.02
CA MET A 504 8.14 12.62 24.16
C MET A 504 8.25 14.16 24.05
N ASN A 505 9.30 14.74 24.61
CA ASN A 505 9.56 16.18 24.50
C ASN A 505 9.88 16.59 23.07
N GLY A 506 10.66 15.80 22.34
CA GLY A 506 10.96 16.09 20.95
C GLY A 506 9.73 15.98 20.04
N LEU A 507 8.84 15.00 20.26
CA LEU A 507 7.59 14.87 19.52
C LEU A 507 6.67 16.09 19.75
N LEU A 508 6.59 16.56 21.00
CA LEU A 508 5.87 17.77 21.35
C LEU A 508 6.43 19.00 20.63
N LYS A 509 7.75 19.20 20.68
CA LYS A 509 8.43 20.33 20.03
C LYS A 509 8.21 20.31 18.51
N LEU A 510 8.40 19.17 17.86
CA LEU A 510 8.17 19.00 16.43
C LEU A 510 6.71 19.27 16.05
N SER A 511 5.76 18.73 16.82
CA SER A 511 4.32 18.94 16.57
C SER A 511 3.95 20.43 16.69
N ARG A 512 4.50 21.14 17.68
CA ARG A 512 4.30 22.59 17.85
C ARG A 512 4.93 23.38 16.72
N PHE A 513 6.13 23.02 16.27
CA PHE A 513 6.76 23.61 15.10
C PHE A 513 5.89 23.46 13.84
N ILE A 514 5.37 22.26 13.58
CA ILE A 514 4.48 22.01 12.43
C ILE A 514 3.23 22.89 12.54
N MET A 515 2.55 22.90 13.70
CA MET A 515 1.39 23.75 13.96
C MET A 515 1.68 25.23 13.65
N ASP A 516 2.81 25.72 14.14
CA ASP A 516 3.28 27.09 13.96
C ASP A 516 3.68 27.41 12.52
N ALA A 517 4.11 26.44 11.72
CA ALA A 517 4.42 26.60 10.29
C ALA A 517 3.22 26.35 9.36
N THR A 518 2.08 25.89 9.90
CA THR A 518 0.88 25.56 9.11
C THR A 518 0.00 26.79 8.88
N LEU A 519 -0.58 26.91 7.68
CA LEU A 519 -1.55 27.95 7.33
C LEU A 519 -2.77 27.88 8.28
N PRO A 520 -3.45 29.00 8.58
CA PRO A 520 -4.60 28.99 9.49
C PRO A 520 -5.78 28.12 9.02
N ASN A 521 -5.87 27.81 7.72
CA ASN A 521 -6.86 26.89 7.17
C ASN A 521 -6.53 25.40 7.39
N GLY A 522 -5.37 25.09 8.00
CA GLY A 522 -4.92 23.74 8.31
C GLY A 522 -3.96 23.12 7.28
N TYR A 523 -3.78 23.75 6.12
CA TYR A 523 -2.93 23.19 5.07
C TYR A 523 -1.47 23.62 5.19
N ASN A 524 -0.57 22.83 4.63
CA ASN A 524 0.86 23.15 4.59
C ASN A 524 1.18 24.33 3.64
N PRO A 525 2.24 25.12 3.90
CA PRO A 525 2.69 26.20 2.99
C PRO A 525 3.39 25.70 1.71
N VAL A 526 3.43 24.38 1.46
CA VAL A 526 4.13 23.74 0.33
C VAL A 526 5.60 24.17 0.21
N TYR A 527 6.29 24.24 1.35
CA TYR A 527 7.73 24.46 1.38
C TYR A 527 8.47 23.13 1.12
N GLY A 528 9.35 23.13 0.11
CA GLY A 528 10.14 21.97 -0.31
C GLY A 528 9.37 20.92 -1.12
N ASP A 529 9.94 19.73 -1.24
CA ASP A 529 9.34 18.61 -1.97
C ASP A 529 8.08 18.09 -1.27
N GLY A 530 6.92 18.18 -1.93
CA GLY A 530 5.68 17.54 -1.48
C GLY A 530 4.40 18.23 -1.96
N PRO A 531 3.24 17.58 -1.75
CA PRO A 531 1.95 18.12 -2.19
C PRO A 531 1.39 19.17 -1.23
N TYR A 532 0.24 19.75 -1.59
CA TYR A 532 -0.61 20.57 -0.71
C TYR A 532 -1.63 19.68 0.01
N PHE A 533 -1.65 19.66 1.34
CA PHE A 533 -2.50 18.77 2.14
C PHE A 533 -2.81 19.33 3.54
N ASP A 534 -3.90 18.84 4.14
CA ASP A 534 -4.35 19.22 5.48
C ASP A 534 -3.56 18.47 6.57
N LEU A 535 -2.96 19.24 7.49
CA LEU A 535 -2.12 18.76 8.60
C LEU A 535 -2.90 18.57 9.91
N ARG A 536 -4.14 19.06 9.98
CA ARG A 536 -4.92 19.15 11.23
C ARG A 536 -5.14 17.79 11.90
N GLY A 537 -5.50 16.76 11.14
CA GLY A 537 -5.75 15.42 11.68
C GLY A 537 -4.52 14.80 12.36
N GLY A 538 -3.34 14.98 11.76
CA GLY A 538 -2.07 14.56 12.36
C GLY A 538 -1.74 15.35 13.62
N LEU A 539 -1.94 16.66 13.61
CA LEU A 539 -1.69 17.51 14.78
C LEU A 539 -2.68 17.23 15.93
N LEU A 540 -3.94 16.90 15.62
CA LEU A 540 -4.93 16.47 16.62
C LEU A 540 -4.51 15.15 17.29
N THR A 541 -3.98 14.21 16.51
CA THR A 541 -3.40 12.96 17.04
C THR A 541 -2.29 13.25 18.05
N SER A 542 -1.33 14.13 17.71
CA SER A 542 -0.30 14.58 18.65
C SER A 542 -0.88 15.28 19.87
N GLY A 543 -1.83 16.20 19.68
CA GLY A 543 -2.45 16.96 20.78
C GLY A 543 -3.18 16.06 21.78
N ASN A 544 -3.84 15.01 21.31
CA ASN A 544 -4.48 14.03 22.18
C ASN A 544 -3.44 13.16 22.91
N ALA A 545 -2.43 12.66 22.20
CA ALA A 545 -1.40 11.79 22.77
C ALA A 545 -0.51 12.50 23.81
N LEU A 546 -0.25 13.80 23.60
CA LEU A 546 0.61 14.63 24.44
C LEU A 546 -0.18 15.49 25.45
N ASN A 547 -1.50 15.44 25.40
CA ASN A 547 -2.40 16.29 26.18
C ASN A 547 -2.06 17.79 26.05
N ASP A 548 -1.87 18.26 24.81
CA ASP A 548 -1.52 19.63 24.50
C ASP A 548 -2.74 20.41 23.97
N PRO A 549 -3.25 21.41 24.73
CA PRO A 549 -4.49 22.12 24.36
C PRO A 549 -4.42 22.90 23.05
N ALA A 550 -3.25 23.38 22.64
CA ALA A 550 -3.16 24.20 21.43
C ALA A 550 -3.01 23.35 20.16
N LEU A 551 -2.33 22.20 20.25
CA LEU A 551 -2.37 21.18 19.20
C LEU A 551 -3.80 20.64 19.02
N GLN A 552 -4.52 20.40 20.10
CA GLN A 552 -5.94 20.02 20.06
C GLN A 552 -6.79 21.11 19.40
N TYR A 553 -6.59 22.38 19.77
CA TYR A 553 -7.29 23.52 19.18
C TYR A 553 -7.06 23.63 17.68
N PHE A 554 -5.81 23.66 17.26
CA PHE A 554 -5.48 23.79 15.85
C PHE A 554 -5.95 22.57 15.04
N GLY A 555 -5.65 21.37 15.52
CA GLY A 555 -5.99 20.11 14.85
C GLY A 555 -7.49 19.83 14.76
N SER A 556 -8.30 20.40 15.66
CA SER A 556 -9.76 20.26 15.65
C SER A 556 -10.49 21.40 14.93
N GLY A 557 -9.75 22.37 14.37
CA GLY A 557 -10.34 23.59 13.80
C GLY A 557 -11.06 24.45 14.85
N GLY A 558 -10.61 24.40 16.11
CA GLY A 558 -11.15 25.20 17.23
C GLY A 558 -12.30 24.56 18.00
N THR A 559 -12.65 23.30 17.73
CA THR A 559 -13.76 22.61 18.41
C THR A 559 -13.38 21.96 19.75
N SER A 560 -12.09 21.77 20.01
CA SER A 560 -11.54 21.29 21.29
C SER A 560 -10.26 22.06 21.66
N GLY A 561 -9.73 21.88 22.87
CA GLY A 561 -8.48 22.53 23.29
C GLY A 561 -8.61 24.03 23.60
N SER A 562 -7.51 24.77 23.50
CA SER A 562 -7.48 26.22 23.74
C SER A 562 -6.58 26.94 22.75
N VAL A 563 -7.02 28.12 22.31
CA VAL A 563 -6.25 28.97 21.39
C VAL A 563 -4.84 29.25 21.96
N PRO A 564 -3.77 29.19 21.14
CA PRO A 564 -2.44 29.57 21.59
C PRO A 564 -2.41 31.01 22.14
N SER A 565 -1.65 31.23 23.21
CA SER A 565 -1.51 32.55 23.87
C SER A 565 -0.63 33.54 23.08
N TYR A 566 -0.09 33.11 21.95
CA TYR A 566 0.75 33.89 21.04
C TYR A 566 0.18 33.81 19.63
N THR A 567 0.63 34.70 18.74
CA THR A 567 0.30 34.66 17.32
C THR A 567 1.52 34.27 16.50
N SER A 568 2.51 35.15 16.41
CA SER A 568 3.74 34.93 15.66
C SER A 568 4.76 34.09 16.45
N SER A 569 5.59 33.32 15.74
CA SER A 569 6.64 32.49 16.30
C SER A 569 7.96 32.63 15.56
N TYR A 570 9.07 32.42 16.27
CA TYR A 570 10.42 32.50 15.74
C TYR A 570 11.24 31.30 16.23
N TYR A 571 11.81 30.56 15.29
CA TYR A 571 12.65 29.40 15.50
C TYR A 571 14.08 29.73 15.02
N PRO A 572 14.96 30.26 15.90
CA PRO A 572 16.28 30.77 15.51
C PRO A 572 17.24 29.68 15.00
N ASP A 573 17.17 28.46 15.53
CA ASP A 573 18.03 27.35 15.09
C ASP A 573 17.55 26.81 13.74
N ASN A 574 16.22 26.71 13.57
CA ASN A 574 15.62 26.34 12.30
C ASN A 574 15.73 27.44 11.23
N LYS A 575 15.91 28.70 11.65
CA LYS A 575 15.91 29.91 10.83
C LYS A 575 14.56 30.17 10.15
N SER A 576 13.48 29.96 10.88
CA SER A 576 12.11 30.21 10.40
C SER A 576 11.33 31.15 11.30
N VAL A 577 10.45 31.93 10.67
CA VAL A 577 9.56 32.90 11.31
C VAL A 577 8.17 32.69 10.73
N THR A 578 7.19 32.57 11.61
CA THR A 578 5.78 32.71 11.23
C THR A 578 5.24 34.01 11.80
N MET A 579 4.66 34.85 10.94
CA MET A 579 3.84 35.98 11.35
C MET A 579 2.38 35.68 11.05
N ARG A 580 1.50 35.86 12.04
CA ARG A 580 0.06 35.68 11.85
C ARG A 580 -0.77 36.68 12.68
N SER A 581 -1.97 37.02 12.21
CA SER A 581 -2.91 37.87 12.97
C SER A 581 -3.73 37.11 14.01
N GLY A 582 -3.83 35.79 13.87
CA GLY A 582 -4.63 34.90 14.70
C GLY A 582 -4.55 33.45 14.22
N TRP A 583 -5.51 32.61 14.63
CA TRP A 583 -5.51 31.16 14.41
C TRP A 583 -6.73 30.64 13.64
N THR A 584 -7.62 31.51 13.19
CA THR A 584 -8.81 31.16 12.41
C THR A 584 -8.51 31.16 10.92
N ALA A 585 -9.32 30.48 10.10
CA ALA A 585 -9.05 30.30 8.68
C ALA A 585 -8.89 31.62 7.88
N ASP A 586 -9.48 32.73 8.35
CA ASP A 586 -9.42 34.05 7.70
C ASP A 586 -8.23 34.91 8.14
N ASP A 587 -7.46 34.45 9.12
CA ASP A 587 -6.31 35.19 9.64
C ASP A 587 -5.18 35.31 8.60
N LYS A 588 -4.49 36.46 8.64
CA LYS A 588 -3.32 36.69 7.78
C LYS A 588 -2.17 35.85 8.28
N PHE A 589 -1.42 35.27 7.35
CA PHE A 589 -0.31 34.38 7.62
C PHE A 589 0.84 34.65 6.66
N MET A 590 2.06 34.60 7.18
CA MET A 590 3.29 34.72 6.43
C MET A 590 4.35 33.83 7.08
N TYR A 591 4.85 32.87 6.31
CA TYR A 591 5.94 31.98 6.73
C TYR A 591 7.19 32.35 5.94
N PHE A 592 8.26 32.65 6.66
CA PHE A 592 9.59 32.83 6.09
C PHE A 592 10.53 31.78 6.66
N THR A 593 11.32 31.17 5.81
CA THR A 593 12.41 30.29 6.21
C THR A 593 13.65 30.63 5.40
N ASN A 594 14.80 30.66 6.06
CA ASN A 594 16.12 30.71 5.44
C ASN A 594 16.86 29.38 5.63
N ARG A 595 16.11 28.32 5.88
CA ARG A 595 16.58 26.94 5.78
C ARG A 595 16.64 26.58 4.30
N GLY A 596 17.71 25.91 3.89
CA GLY A 596 17.86 25.36 2.55
C GLY A 596 18.37 23.92 2.66
N GLY A 597 18.37 23.19 1.55
CA GLY A 597 18.86 21.82 1.51
C GLY A 597 18.49 21.16 0.18
N PRO A 598 18.77 19.87 -0.01
CA PRO A 598 18.45 19.16 -1.26
C PRO A 598 16.95 19.18 -1.62
N HIS A 599 16.09 19.41 -0.62
CA HIS A 599 14.64 19.30 -0.72
C HIS A 599 13.89 20.61 -0.44
N GLY A 600 14.59 21.75 -0.24
CA GLY A 600 13.99 23.00 0.24
C GLY A 600 14.69 24.27 -0.20
#